data_AF-A0A378Q4M6-F1
#
_entry.id   AF-A0A378Q4M6-F1
#
_cell.length_a   1.000
_cell.length_b   1.000
_cell.length_c   1.000
_cell.angle_alpha   90.00
_cell.angle_beta   90.00
_cell.angle_gamma   90.00
#
_symmetry.space_group_name_H-M   'P 1'
#
loop_
_entity.id
_entity.type
_entity.pdbx_description
1 polymer ?
#
loop_
_entity_poly.entity_id
_entity_poly.type
_entity_poly.pdbx_seq_one_letter_code
_entity_poly.pdbx_strand_id
1 'polypeptide(L)'
;MTDTANRPTDNQTQDQAQNHSSDKSNDSLASKFKYKLEDLDLVRQLMVAQVKEGGSDGYDHSMTSAGKKGLRSGKVSELTVIGKLKEGGAERLRRILEITKGDLAGATVVGTLHDMRFVLIDNDTRLLFCTAYDGDWDAYINDFATKIPDMMDIIFDVVEGWPGIRSPEVKQFILDHQYTALGWFVGVPHLTVRDIRRNDKIVQGINKALDEAQ
;
A
#
# COMPACT_ATOMS: atom_id res chain seq x y z
N MET A 1 1.36 -54.41 53.80
CA MET A 1 0.09 -54.40 53.06
C MET A 1 0.36 -55.03 51.69
N THR A 2 -0.23 -56.22 51.49
CA THR A 2 -0.71 -56.88 50.24
C THR A 2 -0.34 -56.28 48.89
N ASP A 3 -0.23 -56.99 47.77
CA ASP A 3 -0.12 -58.40 47.37
C ASP A 3 0.12 -58.33 45.83
N THR A 4 0.76 -59.34 45.29
CA THR A 4 1.01 -59.59 43.86
C THR A 4 -0.28 -59.96 43.12
N ALA A 5 -0.48 -59.53 41.85
CA ALA A 5 -0.87 -60.40 40.72
C ALA A 5 -1.28 -59.66 39.42
N ASN A 6 -0.84 -60.26 38.31
CA ASN A 6 -1.46 -60.43 36.98
C ASN A 6 -1.42 -59.37 35.85
N ARG A 7 -0.67 -59.75 34.80
CA ARG A 7 -0.76 -59.50 33.32
C ARG A 7 -2.12 -59.98 32.73
N PRO A 8 -2.53 -59.77 31.44
CA PRO A 8 -1.73 -59.51 30.20
C PRO A 8 -2.31 -58.53 29.11
N THR A 9 -1.48 -58.27 28.09
CA THR A 9 -1.66 -58.04 26.61
C THR A 9 -2.81 -57.21 25.99
N ASP A 10 -2.43 -56.24 25.12
CA ASP A 10 -2.81 -56.07 23.69
C ASP A 10 -2.72 -54.57 23.31
N ASN A 11 -1.73 -54.14 22.53
CA ASN A 11 -1.64 -54.09 21.07
C ASN A 11 -2.65 -53.14 20.39
N GLN A 12 -2.12 -52.21 19.60
CA GLN A 12 -2.81 -51.25 18.70
C GLN A 12 -3.52 -50.10 19.44
N THR A 13 -3.13 -48.84 19.28
CA THR A 13 -3.28 -48.09 18.03
C THR A 13 -2.35 -46.87 18.06
N GLN A 14 -1.36 -46.86 17.16
CA GLN A 14 -0.83 -45.60 16.62
C GLN A 14 -1.93 -45.00 15.76
N ASP A 15 -2.51 -43.89 16.17
CA ASP A 15 -2.94 -42.82 15.28
C ASP A 15 -3.61 -41.71 16.10
N GLN A 16 -3.53 -40.48 15.58
CA GLN A 16 -4.14 -39.24 16.10
C GLN A 16 -3.25 -38.36 16.98
N ALA A 17 -2.17 -37.86 16.38
CA ALA A 17 -1.64 -36.54 16.70
C ALA A 17 -1.23 -35.79 15.41
N GLN A 18 -2.11 -35.81 14.40
CA GLN A 18 -2.04 -34.94 13.23
C GLN A 18 -3.46 -34.53 12.84
N ASN A 19 -3.92 -33.42 13.40
CA ASN A 19 -4.89 -32.54 12.75
C ASN A 19 -5.11 -31.30 13.61
N HIS A 20 -4.27 -30.28 13.42
CA HIS A 20 -4.57 -28.89 13.78
C HIS A 20 -3.86 -27.99 12.77
N SER A 21 -4.29 -28.06 11.51
CA SER A 21 -3.77 -27.20 10.43
C SER A 21 -4.77 -27.09 9.27
N SER A 22 -6.06 -26.89 9.57
CA SER A 22 -7.05 -26.67 8.51
C SER A 22 -8.25 -25.90 9.04
N ASP A 23 -8.05 -24.69 9.57
CA ASP A 23 -9.18 -23.77 9.75
C ASP A 23 -8.76 -22.30 9.98
N LYS A 24 -8.05 -21.71 9.01
CA LYS A 24 -7.82 -20.25 8.99
C LYS A 24 -8.24 -19.56 7.69
N SER A 25 -8.74 -20.32 6.70
CA SER A 25 -9.12 -19.76 5.39
C SER A 25 -10.61 -19.40 5.28
N ASN A 26 -11.45 -19.79 6.24
CA ASN A 26 -12.90 -19.57 6.15
C ASN A 26 -13.42 -18.33 6.92
N ASP A 27 -12.56 -17.69 7.71
CA ASP A 27 -13.00 -16.69 8.69
C ASP A 27 -12.84 -15.23 8.22
N SER A 28 -12.25 -14.99 7.04
CA SER A 28 -11.96 -13.62 6.55
C SER A 28 -13.05 -13.02 5.64
N LEU A 29 -13.83 -13.86 4.95
CA LEU A 29 -14.87 -13.41 4.01
C LEU A 29 -16.25 -13.25 4.66
N ALA A 30 -16.56 -14.12 5.64
CA ALA A 30 -17.87 -14.14 6.30
C ALA A 30 -18.00 -13.11 7.44
N SER A 31 -16.88 -12.70 8.05
CA SER A 31 -16.88 -11.89 9.27
C SER A 31 -17.00 -10.37 9.06
N LYS A 32 -16.86 -9.87 7.81
CA LYS A 32 -16.78 -8.43 7.54
C LYS A 32 -17.97 -7.78 6.84
N PHE A 33 -18.92 -8.53 6.27
CA PHE A 33 -20.07 -7.92 5.58
C PHE A 33 -21.36 -8.70 5.81
N LYS A 34 -22.35 -8.00 6.35
CA LYS A 34 -23.75 -8.43 6.37
C LYS A 34 -24.30 -8.20 4.96
N TYR A 35 -23.94 -9.10 4.03
CA TYR A 35 -24.38 -8.99 2.63
C TYR A 35 -25.90 -8.91 2.57
N LYS A 36 -26.42 -8.04 1.71
CA LYS A 36 -27.85 -8.02 1.44
C LYS A 36 -28.19 -9.23 0.59
N LEU A 37 -29.46 -9.66 0.61
CA LEU A 37 -29.92 -10.76 -0.22
C LEU A 37 -29.67 -10.52 -1.73
N GLU A 38 -29.66 -9.26 -2.15
CA GLU A 38 -29.36 -8.84 -3.53
C GLU A 38 -27.89 -9.09 -3.94
N ASP A 39 -26.95 -9.17 -3.00
CA ASP A 39 -25.51 -9.33 -3.28
C ASP A 39 -25.09 -10.81 -3.42
N LEU A 40 -25.97 -11.77 -3.08
CA LEU A 40 -25.59 -13.19 -2.96
C LEU A 40 -25.08 -13.80 -4.27
N ASP A 41 -25.66 -13.42 -5.41
CA ASP A 41 -25.19 -13.89 -6.71
C ASP A 41 -23.80 -13.34 -7.04
N LEU A 42 -23.57 -12.05 -6.77
CA LEU A 42 -22.27 -11.42 -6.95
C LEU A 42 -21.20 -12.06 -6.04
N VAL A 43 -21.54 -12.30 -4.77
CA VAL A 43 -20.66 -13.00 -3.81
C VAL A 43 -20.30 -14.39 -4.33
N ARG A 44 -21.29 -15.14 -4.85
CA ARG A 44 -21.05 -16.46 -5.45
C ARG A 44 -20.09 -16.36 -6.65
N GLN A 45 -20.32 -15.40 -7.55
CA GLN A 45 -19.47 -15.21 -8.73
C GLN A 45 -18.02 -14.89 -8.32
N LEU A 46 -17.83 -14.00 -7.36
CA LEU A 46 -16.50 -13.62 -6.86
C LEU A 46 -15.78 -14.77 -6.16
N MET A 47 -16.47 -15.56 -5.33
CA MET A 47 -15.88 -16.74 -4.69
C MET A 47 -15.44 -17.79 -5.72
N VAL A 48 -16.27 -18.05 -6.74
CA VAL A 48 -15.93 -18.99 -7.82
C VAL A 48 -14.71 -18.49 -8.61
N ALA A 49 -14.64 -17.19 -8.92
CA ALA A 49 -13.49 -16.60 -9.58
C ALA A 49 -12.22 -16.78 -8.75
N GLN A 50 -12.26 -16.44 -7.46
CA GLN A 50 -11.10 -16.55 -6.56
C GLN A 50 -10.57 -18.00 -6.44
N VAL A 51 -11.46 -19.00 -6.38
CA VAL A 51 -11.05 -20.42 -6.33
C VAL A 51 -10.47 -20.90 -7.66
N LYS A 52 -11.08 -20.52 -8.79
CA LYS A 52 -10.62 -20.92 -10.13
C LYS A 52 -9.30 -20.28 -10.51
N GLU A 53 -9.14 -19.01 -10.19
CA GLU A 53 -7.99 -18.20 -10.60
C GLU A 53 -6.82 -18.35 -9.62
N GLY A 54 -7.06 -18.88 -8.42
CA GLY A 54 -6.03 -19.33 -7.47
C GLY A 54 -4.95 -18.27 -7.22
N GLY A 55 -5.13 -17.41 -6.22
CA GLY A 55 -4.19 -16.29 -6.01
C GLY A 55 -3.95 -15.99 -4.55
N SER A 56 -3.08 -16.77 -3.91
CA SER A 56 -2.40 -16.32 -2.70
C SER A 56 -0.91 -16.42 -2.93
N ASP A 57 -0.22 -15.28 -2.81
CA ASP A 57 1.23 -15.19 -2.77
C ASP A 57 1.77 -15.35 -1.34
N GLY A 58 0.91 -15.72 -0.38
CA GLY A 58 1.25 -15.87 1.03
C GLY A 58 1.24 -14.57 1.83
N TYR A 59 0.89 -13.42 1.23
CA TYR A 59 0.83 -12.13 1.91
C TYR A 59 -0.61 -11.66 2.17
N ASP A 60 -0.76 -10.84 3.21
CA ASP A 60 -2.02 -10.18 3.52
C ASP A 60 -2.19 -8.92 2.66
N HIS A 61 -3.13 -8.99 1.72
CA HIS A 61 -3.52 -7.90 0.83
C HIS A 61 -4.73 -7.13 1.32
N SER A 62 -5.23 -7.43 2.53
CA SER A 62 -6.41 -6.77 3.06
C SER A 62 -6.20 -5.26 3.21
N MET A 63 -7.27 -4.52 2.95
CA MET A 63 -7.26 -3.06 3.04
C MET A 63 -7.68 -2.59 4.42
N THR A 64 -6.88 -1.68 4.98
CA THR A 64 -7.12 -1.00 6.25
C THR A 64 -7.03 0.51 6.07
N SER A 65 -7.20 1.29 7.12
CA SER A 65 -7.03 2.75 7.05
C SER A 65 -5.55 3.13 7.00
N ALA A 66 -5.21 4.13 6.18
CA ALA A 66 -3.89 4.78 6.18
C ALA A 66 -3.72 5.86 7.27
N GLY A 67 -4.69 5.97 8.20
CA GLY A 67 -4.73 6.98 9.26
C GLY A 67 -5.88 7.95 9.03
N LYS A 68 -5.57 9.22 8.73
CA LYS A 68 -6.61 10.27 8.55
C LYS A 68 -7.48 10.04 7.31
N LYS A 69 -6.90 9.62 6.19
CA LYS A 69 -7.59 9.38 4.92
C LYS A 69 -6.74 8.47 4.03
N GLY A 70 -7.41 7.76 3.11
CA GLY A 70 -6.77 6.79 2.23
C GLY A 70 -6.77 5.36 2.78
N LEU A 71 -6.47 4.40 1.91
CA LEU A 71 -6.33 2.98 2.25
C LEU A 71 -4.87 2.55 2.45
N ARG A 72 -4.69 1.46 3.19
CA ARG A 72 -3.41 0.76 3.38
C ARG A 72 -3.54 -0.72 3.08
N SER A 73 -2.58 -1.26 2.32
CA SER A 73 -2.33 -2.70 2.16
C SER A 73 -0.98 -3.04 2.76
N GLY A 74 -0.97 -3.88 3.81
CA GLY A 74 0.24 -4.18 4.57
C GLY A 74 0.93 -2.93 5.13
N LYS A 75 2.08 -2.56 4.59
CA LYS A 75 2.89 -1.38 4.97
C LYS A 75 2.73 -0.19 4.03
N VAL A 76 2.07 -0.37 2.88
CA VAL A 76 1.98 0.65 1.83
C VAL A 76 0.58 1.27 1.87
N SER A 77 0.53 2.60 1.79
CA SER A 77 -0.67 3.43 1.84
C SER A 77 -0.82 4.23 0.55
N GLU A 78 -2.05 4.60 0.20
CA GLU A 78 -2.35 5.45 -0.96
C GLU A 78 -2.80 6.86 -0.57
N LEU A 79 -2.52 7.80 -1.45
CA LEU A 79 -3.10 9.14 -1.44
C LEU A 79 -3.40 9.57 -2.87
N THR A 80 -4.64 9.97 -3.12
CA THR A 80 -5.11 10.53 -4.38
C THR A 80 -5.75 11.90 -4.14
N VAL A 81 -5.26 12.94 -4.79
CA VAL A 81 -5.76 14.32 -4.66
C VAL A 81 -6.15 14.85 -6.03
N ILE A 82 -7.27 15.57 -6.09
CA ILE A 82 -7.70 16.29 -7.30
C ILE A 82 -7.84 17.76 -6.95
N GLY A 83 -7.05 18.62 -7.60
CA GLY A 83 -7.05 20.06 -7.40
C GLY A 83 -7.41 20.81 -8.68
N LYS A 84 -8.19 21.89 -8.57
CA LYS A 84 -8.43 22.80 -9.70
C LYS A 84 -7.18 23.64 -9.96
N LEU A 85 -6.83 23.82 -11.23
CA LEU A 85 -5.66 24.59 -11.62
C LEU A 85 -5.99 26.08 -11.73
N LYS A 86 -5.04 26.92 -11.33
CA LYS A 86 -5.05 28.36 -11.63
C LYS A 86 -4.97 28.56 -13.15
N GLU A 87 -5.38 29.73 -13.64
CA GLU A 87 -5.15 30.11 -15.04
C GLU A 87 -3.66 30.00 -15.39
N GLY A 88 -3.32 29.31 -16.49
CA GLY A 88 -1.94 29.01 -16.88
C GLY A 88 -1.23 27.95 -16.05
N GLY A 89 -1.89 27.37 -15.04
CA GLY A 89 -1.31 26.38 -14.13
C GLY A 89 -0.89 25.08 -14.84
N ALA A 90 -1.69 24.61 -15.80
CA ALA A 90 -1.34 23.43 -16.61
C ALA A 90 -0.04 23.64 -17.39
N GLU A 91 0.10 24.78 -18.08
CA GLU A 91 1.30 25.08 -18.88
C GLU A 91 2.53 25.24 -18.00
N ARG A 92 2.38 25.86 -16.83
CA ARG A 92 3.47 25.94 -15.86
C ARG A 92 3.88 24.54 -15.38
N LEU A 93 2.93 23.65 -15.10
CA LEU A 93 3.23 22.28 -14.66
C LEU A 93 3.93 21.47 -15.77
N ARG A 94 3.43 21.55 -17.02
CA ARG A 94 4.10 20.95 -18.19
C ARG A 94 5.52 21.47 -18.30
N ARG A 95 5.71 22.79 -18.18
CA ARG A 95 7.03 23.41 -18.29
C ARG A 95 8.00 22.94 -17.21
N ILE A 96 7.53 22.78 -15.97
CA ILE A 96 8.34 22.20 -14.88
C ILE A 96 8.79 20.79 -15.26
N LEU A 97 7.86 19.93 -15.67
CA LEU A 97 8.17 18.53 -16.02
C LEU A 97 9.04 18.42 -17.29
N GLU A 98 8.93 19.34 -18.24
CA GLU A 98 9.84 19.43 -19.39
C GLU A 98 11.26 19.81 -18.97
N ILE A 99 11.40 20.82 -18.10
CA ILE A 99 12.71 21.28 -17.60
C ILE A 99 13.41 20.16 -16.83
N THR A 100 12.68 19.43 -15.99
CA THR A 100 13.22 18.28 -15.27
C THR A 100 13.35 17.03 -16.15
N LYS A 101 12.83 17.06 -17.38
CA LYS A 101 12.69 15.87 -18.25
C LYS A 101 11.93 14.73 -17.55
N GLY A 102 11.01 15.07 -16.65
CA GLY A 102 10.30 14.13 -15.79
C GLY A 102 11.15 13.53 -14.66
N ASP A 103 12.40 13.94 -14.51
CA ASP A 103 13.26 13.48 -13.41
C ASP A 103 12.85 14.16 -12.09
N LEU A 104 12.24 13.37 -11.22
CA LEU A 104 11.83 13.75 -9.89
C LEU A 104 12.65 13.02 -8.81
N ALA A 105 13.88 12.61 -9.12
CA ALA A 105 14.75 11.87 -8.20
C ALA A 105 15.01 12.60 -6.87
N GLY A 106 14.85 13.93 -6.82
CA GLY A 106 14.88 14.68 -5.55
C GLY A 106 13.85 14.19 -4.52
N ALA A 107 12.76 13.56 -4.97
CA ALA A 107 11.77 12.96 -4.09
C ALA A 107 12.28 11.71 -3.34
N THR A 108 13.39 11.10 -3.76
CA THR A 108 14.00 9.95 -3.07
C THR A 108 14.45 10.25 -1.63
N VAL A 109 14.64 11.52 -1.31
CA VAL A 109 14.92 12.01 0.06
C VAL A 109 13.73 11.71 0.99
N VAL A 110 12.51 11.72 0.45
CA VAL A 110 11.31 11.15 1.09
C VAL A 110 11.42 9.62 0.97
N GLY A 111 12.24 9.03 1.84
CA GLY A 111 12.59 7.61 1.82
C GLY A 111 11.46 6.62 2.11
N THR A 112 10.21 7.08 2.11
CA THR A 112 8.96 6.32 2.26
C THR A 112 8.12 6.33 0.99
N LEU A 113 8.50 7.10 -0.04
CA LEU A 113 7.78 7.24 -1.29
C LEU A 113 8.06 6.06 -2.23
N HIS A 114 7.04 5.28 -2.60
CA HIS A 114 7.15 4.23 -3.62
C HIS A 114 7.03 4.82 -5.02
N ASP A 115 5.97 5.60 -5.24
CA ASP A 115 5.72 6.28 -6.51
C ASP A 115 4.89 7.54 -6.31
N MET A 116 4.96 8.42 -7.31
CA MET A 116 4.02 9.51 -7.48
C MET A 116 3.82 9.81 -8.97
N ARG A 117 2.64 10.34 -9.31
CA ARG A 117 2.31 10.75 -10.68
C ARG A 117 1.40 11.97 -10.70
N PHE A 118 1.58 12.76 -11.76
CA PHE A 118 0.82 13.97 -12.05
C PHE A 118 0.09 13.76 -13.37
N VAL A 119 -1.22 13.98 -13.38
CA VAL A 119 -2.04 13.81 -14.58
C VAL A 119 -2.95 15.03 -14.72
N LEU A 120 -2.87 15.70 -15.86
CA LEU A 120 -3.82 16.75 -16.22
C LEU A 120 -5.10 16.08 -16.75
N ILE A 121 -6.24 16.48 -16.18
CA ILE A 121 -7.55 15.93 -16.53
C ILE A 121 -8.54 17.07 -16.80
N ASP A 122 -9.68 16.72 -17.41
CA ASP A 122 -10.77 17.65 -17.75
C ASP A 122 -10.30 18.84 -18.57
N ASN A 123 -9.66 18.55 -19.71
CA ASN A 123 -9.12 19.55 -20.62
C ASN A 123 -8.12 20.48 -19.91
N ASP A 124 -7.20 19.90 -19.14
CA ASP A 124 -6.13 20.60 -18.43
C ASP A 124 -6.62 21.64 -17.39
N THR A 125 -7.83 21.49 -16.88
CA THR A 125 -8.39 22.38 -15.84
C THR A 125 -8.19 21.86 -14.43
N ARG A 126 -7.86 20.57 -14.26
CA ARG A 126 -7.60 19.94 -12.96
C ARG A 126 -6.35 19.08 -13.00
N LEU A 127 -5.67 19.01 -11.86
CA LEU A 127 -4.54 18.13 -11.60
C LEU A 127 -5.01 16.95 -10.73
N LEU A 128 -4.80 15.74 -11.24
CA LEU A 128 -4.80 14.51 -10.46
C LEU A 128 -3.36 14.21 -10.01
N PHE A 129 -3.16 14.17 -8.69
CA PHE A 129 -1.92 13.70 -8.07
C PHE A 129 -2.20 12.40 -7.32
N CYS A 130 -1.41 11.36 -7.61
CA CYS A 130 -1.51 10.08 -6.92
C CYS A 130 -0.14 9.67 -6.40
N THR A 131 -0.11 9.02 -5.24
CA THR A 131 1.12 8.49 -4.66
C THR A 131 0.85 7.27 -3.79
N ALA A 132 1.85 6.38 -3.74
CA ALA A 132 1.93 5.30 -2.75
C ALA A 132 3.14 5.51 -1.84
N TYR A 133 2.97 5.24 -0.54
CA TYR A 133 3.96 5.54 0.48
C TYR A 133 3.93 4.58 1.66
N ASP A 134 5.02 4.51 2.42
CA ASP A 134 5.10 3.70 3.63
C ASP A 134 4.39 4.36 4.81
N GLY A 135 3.61 3.57 5.56
CA GLY A 135 3.11 3.98 6.86
C GLY A 135 1.99 5.03 6.81
N ASP A 136 1.86 5.82 7.89
CA ASP A 136 0.69 6.65 8.16
C ASP A 136 0.69 7.99 7.41
N TRP A 137 -0.52 8.43 7.04
CA TRP A 137 -0.78 9.68 6.33
C TRP A 137 -0.11 10.90 6.96
N ASP A 138 -0.19 11.07 8.28
CA ASP A 138 0.31 12.29 8.92
C ASP A 138 1.83 12.38 8.88
N ALA A 139 2.52 11.25 9.12
CA ALA A 139 3.97 11.16 9.01
C ALA A 139 4.45 11.44 7.57
N TYR A 140 3.71 10.92 6.59
CA TYR A 140 4.02 11.12 5.18
C TYR A 140 3.90 12.59 4.74
N ILE A 141 2.81 13.28 5.11
CA ILE A 141 2.67 14.72 4.79
C ILE A 141 3.74 15.56 5.51
N ASN A 142 4.10 15.20 6.75
CA ASN A 142 5.18 15.88 7.48
C ASN A 142 6.54 15.69 6.79
N ASP A 143 6.80 14.52 6.20
CA ASP A 143 8.04 14.26 5.46
C ASP A 143 8.20 15.22 4.27
N PHE A 144 7.12 15.52 3.54
CA PHE A 144 7.18 16.52 2.46
C PHE A 144 7.48 17.93 2.97
N ALA A 145 6.81 18.35 4.03
CA ALA A 145 7.00 19.67 4.64
C ALA A 145 8.41 19.88 5.21
N THR A 146 9.09 18.80 5.58
CA THR A 146 10.43 18.85 6.20
C THR A 146 11.56 18.56 5.22
N LYS A 147 11.38 17.65 4.25
CA LYS A 147 12.47 17.14 3.41
C LYS A 147 12.56 17.82 2.05
N ILE A 148 11.43 18.11 1.40
CA ILE A 148 11.40 18.73 0.06
C ILE A 148 10.38 19.87 -0.09
N PRO A 149 10.29 20.79 0.88
CA PRO A 149 9.21 21.77 0.90
C PRO A 149 9.24 22.74 -0.29
N ASP A 150 10.41 23.19 -0.71
CA ASP A 150 10.51 24.17 -1.81
C ASP A 150 10.08 23.54 -3.15
N MET A 151 10.34 22.23 -3.34
CA MET A 151 9.88 21.49 -4.51
C MET A 151 8.36 21.33 -4.52
N MET A 152 7.77 21.03 -3.35
CA MET A 152 6.32 20.94 -3.20
C MET A 152 5.64 22.27 -3.56
N ASP A 153 6.15 23.39 -3.05
CA ASP A 153 5.59 24.69 -3.36
C ASP A 153 5.79 25.09 -4.83
N ILE A 154 6.96 24.80 -5.41
CA ILE A 154 7.17 25.02 -6.85
C ILE A 154 6.16 24.26 -7.69
N ILE A 155 5.87 23.00 -7.36
CA ILE A 155 4.98 22.15 -8.14
C ILE A 155 3.51 22.51 -7.89
N PHE A 156 3.07 22.59 -6.63
CA PHE A 156 1.66 22.72 -6.26
C PHE A 156 1.14 24.16 -6.22
N ASP A 157 1.99 25.17 -6.35
CA ASP A 157 1.53 26.56 -6.52
C ASP A 157 0.65 26.76 -7.77
N VAL A 158 0.61 25.81 -8.70
CA VAL A 158 -0.35 25.84 -9.83
C VAL A 158 -1.79 25.53 -9.42
N VAL A 159 -2.03 25.01 -8.22
CA VAL A 159 -3.36 24.61 -7.72
C VAL A 159 -4.05 25.79 -7.03
N GLU A 160 -5.32 26.02 -7.34
CA GLU A 160 -6.13 27.04 -6.70
C GLU A 160 -6.20 26.82 -5.18
N GLY A 161 -5.95 27.89 -4.42
CA GLY A 161 -6.02 27.85 -2.96
C GLY A 161 -4.88 27.12 -2.26
N TRP A 162 -3.84 26.65 -2.97
CA TRP A 162 -2.66 26.03 -2.33
C TRP A 162 -2.07 26.97 -1.27
N PRO A 163 -2.06 26.58 0.02
CA PRO A 163 -1.63 27.47 1.10
C PRO A 163 -0.12 27.46 1.34
N GLY A 164 0.62 26.59 0.64
CA GLY A 164 2.03 26.32 0.89
C GLY A 164 2.24 25.09 1.79
N ILE A 165 3.24 24.25 1.51
CA ILE A 165 3.49 22.99 2.23
C ILE A 165 3.86 23.18 3.71
N ARG A 166 4.33 24.38 4.08
CA ARG A 166 4.67 24.73 5.46
C ARG A 166 3.53 25.42 6.21
N SER A 167 2.42 25.75 5.53
CA SER A 167 1.27 26.37 6.19
C SER A 167 0.62 25.37 7.16
N PRO A 168 0.18 25.81 8.36
CA PRO A 168 -0.53 24.95 9.29
C PRO A 168 -1.88 24.43 8.73
N GLU A 169 -2.45 25.11 7.73
CA GLU A 169 -3.68 24.74 7.04
C GLU A 169 -3.48 23.65 5.97
N VAL A 170 -2.24 23.38 5.53
CA VAL A 170 -2.00 22.50 4.36
C VAL A 170 -2.55 21.09 4.54
N LYS A 171 -2.49 20.54 5.76
CA LYS A 171 -3.04 19.21 6.03
C LYS A 171 -4.53 19.17 5.78
N GLN A 172 -5.26 20.19 6.21
CA GLN A 172 -6.69 20.27 5.96
C GLN A 172 -6.97 20.49 4.47
N PHE A 173 -6.21 21.36 3.81
CA PHE A 173 -6.30 21.56 2.36
C PHE A 173 -6.14 20.24 1.59
N ILE A 174 -5.15 19.41 1.93
CA ILE A 174 -4.95 18.10 1.30
C ILE A 174 -6.15 17.18 1.58
N LEU A 175 -6.64 17.14 2.83
CA LEU A 175 -7.80 16.31 3.18
C LEU A 175 -9.05 16.70 2.39
N ASP A 176 -9.28 17.99 2.18
CA ASP A 176 -10.44 18.52 1.44
C ASP A 176 -10.38 18.17 -0.05
N HIS A 177 -9.18 18.01 -0.62
CA HIS A 177 -8.97 17.66 -2.02
C HIS A 177 -8.66 16.17 -2.26
N GLN A 178 -8.46 15.39 -1.20
CA GLN A 178 -8.15 13.96 -1.30
C GLN A 178 -9.42 13.13 -1.56
N TYR A 179 -9.26 12.04 -2.31
CA TYR A 179 -10.27 11.03 -2.57
C TYR A 179 -9.68 9.68 -2.14
N THR A 180 -10.36 8.97 -1.25
CA THR A 180 -9.96 7.60 -0.87
C THR A 180 -10.30 6.65 -2.01
N ALA A 181 -9.36 5.79 -2.40
CA ALA A 181 -9.63 4.78 -3.42
C ALA A 181 -10.75 3.83 -2.96
N LEU A 182 -11.62 3.39 -3.88
CA LEU A 182 -12.63 2.36 -3.57
C LEU A 182 -11.99 0.97 -3.40
N GLY A 183 -10.89 0.75 -4.11
CA GLY A 183 -10.06 -0.44 -4.02
C GLY A 183 -8.67 -0.12 -4.55
N TRP A 184 -7.67 -0.78 -4.01
CA TRP A 184 -6.28 -0.59 -4.40
C TRP A 184 -5.51 -1.88 -4.11
N PHE A 185 -4.62 -2.26 -5.03
CA PHE A 185 -3.82 -3.48 -4.94
C PHE A 185 -2.34 -3.12 -4.89
N VAL A 186 -1.61 -3.80 -4.01
CA VAL A 186 -0.17 -3.64 -3.83
C VAL A 186 0.47 -5.00 -4.00
N GLY A 187 1.28 -5.18 -5.04
CA GLY A 187 1.90 -6.48 -5.32
C GLY A 187 2.91 -6.95 -4.25
N VAL A 188 3.49 -6.03 -3.49
CA VAL A 188 4.47 -6.33 -2.43
C VAL A 188 4.10 -5.57 -1.15
N PRO A 189 3.00 -5.95 -0.48
CA PRO A 189 2.42 -5.13 0.60
C PRO A 189 3.27 -5.15 1.87
N HIS A 190 4.16 -6.12 2.03
CA HIS A 190 4.92 -6.35 3.27
C HIS A 190 6.29 -5.64 3.31
N LEU A 191 6.73 -5.00 2.22
CA LEU A 191 8.02 -4.33 2.14
C LEU A 191 7.87 -2.81 2.06
N THR A 192 8.66 -2.12 2.88
CA THR A 192 8.85 -0.67 2.75
C THR A 192 9.85 -0.33 1.65
N VAL A 193 9.91 0.92 1.22
CA VAL A 193 10.98 1.43 0.32
C VAL A 193 12.36 1.13 0.91
N ARG A 194 12.50 1.26 2.24
CA ARG A 194 13.74 0.93 2.96
C ARG A 194 14.07 -0.56 2.88
N ASP A 195 13.07 -1.42 3.08
CA ASP A 195 13.25 -2.87 2.97
C ASP A 195 13.66 -3.26 1.54
N ILE A 196 13.00 -2.70 0.52
CA ILE A 196 13.31 -2.93 -0.90
C ILE A 196 14.77 -2.55 -1.19
N ARG A 197 15.21 -1.34 -0.80
CA ARG A 197 16.60 -0.88 -0.99
C ARG A 197 17.62 -1.73 -0.25
N ARG A 198 17.27 -2.22 0.95
CA ARG A 198 18.14 -3.13 1.71
C ARG A 198 18.27 -4.47 1.01
N ASN A 199 17.16 -5.04 0.55
CA ASN A 199 17.13 -6.34 -0.13
C ASN A 199 17.92 -6.28 -1.44
N ASP A 200 17.77 -5.22 -2.23
CA ASP A 200 18.56 -4.98 -3.44
C ASP A 200 20.07 -5.00 -3.17
N LYS A 201 20.53 -4.27 -2.14
CA LYS A 201 21.95 -4.27 -1.74
C LYS A 201 22.46 -5.65 -1.31
N ILE A 202 21.64 -6.41 -0.60
CA ILE A 202 21.99 -7.78 -0.18
C ILE A 202 22.15 -8.67 -1.41
N VAL A 203 21.21 -8.64 -2.34
CA VAL A 203 21.26 -9.43 -3.58
C VAL A 203 22.49 -9.06 -4.42
N GLN A 204 22.77 -7.78 -4.59
CA GLN A 204 23.97 -7.31 -5.29
C GLN A 204 25.26 -7.80 -4.63
N GLY A 205 25.33 -7.74 -3.29
CA GLY A 205 26.49 -8.22 -2.53
C GLY A 205 26.71 -9.73 -2.67
N ILE A 206 25.63 -10.52 -2.63
CA ILE A 206 25.69 -11.98 -2.82
C ILE A 206 26.16 -12.32 -4.23
N ASN A 207 25.59 -11.69 -5.26
CA ASN A 207 25.98 -11.94 -6.65
C ASN A 207 27.45 -11.63 -6.87
N LYS A 208 27.94 -10.49 -6.36
CA LYS A 208 29.36 -10.13 -6.44
C LYS A 208 30.26 -11.17 -5.78
N ALA A 209 29.89 -11.66 -4.59
CA ALA A 209 30.67 -12.68 -3.89
C ALA A 209 30.68 -14.03 -4.63
N LEU A 210 29.59 -14.38 -5.32
CA LEU A 210 29.52 -15.58 -6.17
C LEU A 210 30.38 -15.45 -7.42
N ASP A 211 30.39 -14.27 -8.06
CA ASP A 211 31.21 -14.00 -9.24
C ASP A 211 32.71 -14.03 -8.91
N GLU A 212 33.11 -13.54 -7.73
CA GLU A 212 34.51 -13.57 -7.27
C GLU A 212 34.99 -14.99 -6.86
N ALA A 213 34.06 -15.93 -6.64
CA ALA A 213 34.36 -17.31 -6.24
C ALA A 213 34.44 -18.29 -7.43
N GLN A 214 34.17 -17.84 -8.66
CA GLN A 214 34.30 -18.61 -9.90
C GLN A 214 35.67 -18.42 -10.55
#